data_AF-A0A963XXS8-F1
#
_entry.id   AF-A0A963XXS8-F1
#
_cell.length_a   1.000
_cell.length_b   1.000
_cell.length_c   1.000
_cell.angle_alpha   90.00
_cell.angle_beta   90.00
_cell.angle_gamma   90.00
#
_symmetry.space_group_name_H-M   'P 1'
#
loop_
_entity.id
_entity.type
_entity.pdbx_description
1 polymer ?
#
loop_
_entity_poly.entity_id
_entity_poly.type
_entity_poly.pdbx_seq_one_letter_code
_entity_poly.pdbx_strand_id
1 'polypeptide(L)'
;MAKASPEDAQARANLRDLKKSLIRLQKELRKTVKKYLRADMDQTKIRAALDKALDGADETRDAQKDSRTFDTKALAEGTIKAMAELEDLDAAMADLAKRLSLAKRFMKRSAIDDRAFLAKRVRDWQVEIRQPPKPLGALLKMVKKGTEADHPAGKLLPMLPMAVLFWIMFETIEAGVRKI
;
A
#
# COMPACT_ATOMS: atom_id res chain seq x y z
N MET A 1 -21.80 28.85 20.58
CA MET A 1 -21.24 27.72 19.80
C MET A 1 -21.54 26.45 20.58
N ALA A 2 -22.31 25.51 20.01
CA ALA A 2 -22.62 24.25 20.68
C ALA A 2 -21.32 23.48 20.95
N LYS A 3 -21.11 23.01 22.19
CA LYS A 3 -19.98 22.12 22.51
C LYS A 3 -20.12 20.86 21.66
N ALA A 4 -19.05 20.47 20.97
CA ALA A 4 -19.01 19.20 20.25
C ALA A 4 -19.40 18.06 21.20
N SER A 5 -20.26 17.15 20.75
CA SER A 5 -20.68 16.01 21.56
C SER A 5 -19.44 15.15 21.91
N PRO A 6 -19.43 14.46 23.06
CA PRO A 6 -18.37 13.52 23.39
C PRO A 6 -18.13 12.47 22.29
N GLU A 7 -19.20 12.07 21.58
CA GLU A 7 -19.15 11.17 20.43
C GLU A 7 -18.46 11.82 19.23
N ASP A 8 -18.70 13.11 18.93
CA ASP A 8 -17.98 13.84 17.88
C ASP A 8 -16.49 13.98 18.22
N ALA A 9 -16.15 14.25 19.48
CA ALA A 9 -14.77 14.30 19.94
C ALA A 9 -14.06 12.95 19.79
N GLN A 10 -14.72 11.85 20.15
CA GLN A 10 -14.18 10.50 20.03
C GLN A 10 -14.04 10.07 18.56
N ALA A 11 -15.04 10.33 17.71
CA ALA A 11 -14.99 10.05 16.28
C ALA A 11 -13.80 10.77 15.60
N ARG A 12 -13.57 12.04 15.95
CA ARG A 12 -12.40 12.80 15.47
C ARG A 12 -11.08 12.24 15.98
N ALA A 13 -11.02 11.75 17.21
CA ALA A 13 -9.84 11.08 17.74
C ALA A 13 -9.53 9.80 16.94
N ASN A 14 -10.54 8.97 16.71
CA ASN A 14 -10.40 7.73 15.92
C ASN A 14 -9.96 8.01 14.48
N LEU A 15 -10.55 9.02 13.81
CA LEU A 15 -10.13 9.46 12.47
C LEU A 15 -8.66 9.92 12.45
N ARG A 16 -8.21 10.63 13.50
CA ARG A 16 -6.83 11.10 13.62
C ARG A 16 -5.86 9.94 13.77
N ASP A 17 -6.22 8.93 14.55
CA ASP A 17 -5.36 7.77 14.77
C ASP A 17 -5.31 6.86 13.55
N LEU A 18 -6.44 6.67 12.85
CA LEU A 18 -6.47 6.02 11.55
C LEU A 18 -5.56 6.71 10.53
N LYS A 19 -5.61 8.05 10.44
CA LYS A 19 -4.73 8.83 9.58
C LYS A 19 -3.25 8.63 9.93
N LYS A 20 -2.90 8.57 11.22
CA LYS A 20 -1.52 8.28 11.66
C LYS A 20 -1.08 6.87 11.24
N SER A 21 -1.93 5.86 11.41
CA SER A 21 -1.65 4.48 11.02
C SER A 21 -1.43 4.35 9.52
N LEU A 22 -2.28 4.97 8.70
CA LEU A 22 -2.12 5.05 7.25
C LEU A 22 -0.80 5.73 6.85
N ILE A 23 -0.46 6.87 7.47
CA ILE A 23 0.81 7.57 7.20
C ILE A 23 2.02 6.70 7.59
N ARG A 24 1.94 5.95 8.69
CA ARG A 24 3.00 5.03 9.12
C ARG A 24 3.20 3.92 8.09
N LEU A 25 2.11 3.29 7.66
CA LEU A 25 2.13 2.24 6.64
C LEU A 25 2.68 2.76 5.31
N GLN A 26 2.24 3.95 4.88
CA GLN A 26 2.73 4.63 3.70
C GLN A 26 4.26 4.85 3.75
N LYS A 27 4.79 5.32 4.88
CA LYS A 27 6.24 5.53 5.07
C LYS A 27 7.02 4.22 5.00
N GLU A 28 6.52 3.16 5.62
CA GLU A 28 7.15 1.83 5.60
C GLU A 28 7.19 1.25 4.17
N LEU A 29 6.07 1.28 3.45
CA LEU A 29 6.00 0.84 2.04
C LEU A 29 7.01 1.60 1.16
N ARG A 30 7.07 2.93 1.30
CA ARG A 30 8.03 3.77 0.56
C ARG A 30 9.48 3.42 0.89
N LYS A 31 9.78 3.16 2.17
CA LYS A 31 11.13 2.77 2.63
C LYS A 31 11.52 1.41 2.04
N THR A 32 10.60 0.47 2.02
CA THR A 32 10.78 -0.87 1.44
C THR A 32 11.10 -0.79 -0.06
N VAL A 33 10.32 -0.01 -0.83
CA VAL A 33 10.60 0.21 -2.27
C VAL A 33 11.99 0.83 -2.46
N LYS A 34 12.35 1.85 -1.67
CA LYS A 34 13.69 2.47 -1.76
C LYS A 34 14.82 1.48 -1.49
N LYS A 35 14.71 0.65 -0.45
CA LYS A 35 15.71 -0.38 -0.11
C LYS A 35 15.84 -1.41 -1.22
N TYR A 36 14.72 -1.84 -1.81
CA TYR A 36 14.73 -2.74 -2.96
C TYR A 36 15.46 -2.12 -4.15
N LEU A 37 15.17 -0.86 -4.49
CA LEU A 37 15.79 -0.16 -5.63
C LEU A 37 17.30 0.04 -5.46
N ARG A 38 17.83 -0.09 -4.24
CA ARG A 38 19.26 -0.05 -3.93
C ARG A 38 19.95 -1.42 -3.97
N ALA A 39 19.21 -2.49 -4.26
CA ALA A 39 19.66 -3.87 -4.11
C ALA A 39 20.06 -4.25 -2.66
N ASP A 40 19.61 -3.49 -1.65
CA ASP A 40 19.92 -3.73 -0.23
C ASP A 40 19.03 -4.82 0.41
N MET A 41 18.18 -5.46 -0.39
CA MET A 41 17.13 -6.37 0.05
C MET A 41 17.28 -7.74 -0.60
N ASP A 42 17.46 -8.75 0.24
CA ASP A 42 17.29 -10.15 -0.13
C ASP A 42 15.81 -10.59 0.07
N GLN A 43 15.50 -11.82 -0.31
CA GLN A 43 14.16 -12.38 -0.16
C GLN A 43 13.66 -12.40 1.29
N THR A 44 14.55 -12.63 2.26
CA THR A 44 14.20 -12.67 3.68
C THR A 44 13.77 -11.30 4.18
N LYS A 45 14.53 -10.24 3.85
CA LYS A 45 14.18 -8.86 4.18
C LYS A 45 12.88 -8.41 3.50
N ILE A 46 12.59 -8.94 2.31
CA ILE A 46 11.32 -8.66 1.61
C ILE A 46 10.14 -9.36 2.28
N ARG A 47 10.30 -10.61 2.74
CA ARG A 47 9.28 -11.28 3.55
C ARG A 47 8.99 -10.52 4.83
N ALA A 48 10.03 -10.12 5.57
CA ALA A 48 9.85 -9.32 6.78
C ALA A 48 9.15 -7.98 6.52
N ALA A 49 9.46 -7.32 5.40
CA ALA A 49 8.78 -6.10 5.00
C ALA A 49 7.31 -6.32 4.61
N LEU A 50 6.97 -7.47 4.02
CA LEU A 50 5.59 -7.88 3.73
C LEU A 50 4.80 -8.17 4.99
N ASP A 51 5.39 -8.90 5.93
CA ASP A 51 4.76 -9.22 7.22
C ASP A 51 4.45 -7.91 7.96
N LYS A 52 5.42 -7.01 8.06
CA LYS A 52 5.21 -5.70 8.68
C LYS A 52 4.16 -4.84 7.96
N ALA A 53 4.09 -4.91 6.63
CA ALA A 53 3.08 -4.19 5.86
C ALA A 53 1.67 -4.79 6.05
N LEU A 54 1.56 -6.11 6.26
CA LEU A 54 0.31 -6.78 6.62
C LEU A 54 -0.12 -6.43 8.03
N ASP A 55 0.78 -6.51 8.99
CA ASP A 55 0.48 -6.13 10.38
C ASP A 55 -0.02 -4.68 10.44
N GLY A 56 0.65 -3.76 9.73
CA GLY A 56 0.21 -2.36 9.63
C GLY A 56 -1.11 -2.18 8.88
N ALA A 57 -1.43 -3.04 7.90
CA ALA A 57 -2.71 -3.02 7.21
C ALA A 57 -3.85 -3.54 8.11
N ASP A 58 -3.59 -4.57 8.90
CA ASP A 58 -4.53 -5.12 9.88
C ASP A 58 -4.77 -4.13 11.03
N GLU A 59 -3.71 -3.51 11.59
CA GLU A 59 -3.82 -2.41 12.56
C GLU A 59 -4.70 -1.26 12.03
N THR A 60 -4.52 -0.90 10.75
CA THR A 60 -5.30 0.17 10.11
C THR A 60 -6.76 -0.25 9.93
N ARG A 61 -7.02 -1.51 9.56
CA ARG A 61 -8.37 -2.05 9.41
C ARG A 61 -9.12 -2.10 10.74
N ASP A 62 -8.45 -2.46 11.83
CA ASP A 62 -9.08 -2.48 13.15
C ASP A 62 -9.38 -1.06 13.64
N ALA A 63 -8.44 -0.12 13.49
CA ALA A 63 -8.69 1.30 13.77
C ALA A 63 -9.87 1.89 12.95
N GLN A 64 -10.06 1.39 11.73
CA GLN A 64 -11.18 1.78 10.89
C GLN A 64 -12.51 1.20 11.39
N LYS A 65 -12.57 -0.06 11.84
CA LYS A 65 -13.80 -0.63 12.44
C LYS A 65 -14.24 0.19 13.66
N ASP A 66 -13.28 0.54 14.51
CA ASP A 66 -13.53 1.36 15.72
C ASP A 66 -14.01 2.78 15.37
N SER A 67 -13.67 3.29 14.18
CA SER A 67 -14.15 4.59 13.71
C SER A 67 -15.61 4.60 13.22
N ARG A 68 -16.25 3.43 13.08
CA ARG A 68 -17.62 3.27 12.51
C ARG A 68 -18.71 2.97 13.52
N THR A 69 -18.39 2.83 14.80
CA THR A 69 -19.38 2.45 15.84
C THR A 69 -20.25 3.61 16.33
N PHE A 70 -20.16 4.80 15.71
CA PHE A 70 -20.87 6.00 16.16
C PHE A 70 -22.23 6.18 15.47
N ASP A 71 -23.22 6.65 16.24
CA ASP A 71 -24.50 7.12 15.67
C ASP A 71 -24.27 8.43 14.92
N THR A 72 -24.47 8.42 13.61
CA THR A 72 -24.22 9.58 12.74
C THR A 72 -25.14 10.76 13.04
N LYS A 73 -26.27 10.56 13.72
CA LYS A 73 -27.20 11.63 14.12
C LYS A 73 -26.63 12.57 15.19
N ALA A 74 -25.61 12.14 15.93
CA ALA A 74 -24.99 12.89 17.02
C ALA A 74 -23.66 13.56 16.62
N LEU A 75 -23.24 13.41 15.37
CA LEU A 75 -21.97 13.89 14.84
C LEU A 75 -22.13 15.23 14.11
N ALA A 76 -21.07 16.04 14.12
CA ALA A 76 -21.01 17.23 13.29
C ALA A 76 -20.92 16.85 11.80
N GLU A 77 -21.47 17.68 10.92
CA GLU A 77 -21.49 17.45 9.46
C GLU A 77 -20.10 17.17 8.86
N GLY A 78 -19.06 17.87 9.34
CA GLY A 78 -17.67 17.61 8.93
C GLY A 78 -17.16 16.23 9.33
N THR A 79 -17.58 15.71 10.48
CA THR A 79 -17.25 14.35 10.95
C THR A 79 -18.01 13.29 10.16
N ILE A 80 -19.29 13.54 9.85
CA ILE A 80 -20.11 12.66 9.00
C ILE A 80 -19.48 12.52 7.62
N LYS A 81 -19.07 13.64 6.99
CA LYS A 81 -18.41 13.63 5.69
C LYS A 81 -17.10 12.84 5.73
N ALA A 82 -16.26 13.08 6.74
CA ALA A 82 -15.03 12.33 6.91
C ALA A 82 -15.27 10.83 7.11
N MET A 83 -16.33 10.45 7.82
CA MET A 83 -16.74 9.05 8.00
C MET A 83 -17.29 8.40 6.72
N ALA A 84 -18.04 9.13 5.89
CA ALA A 84 -18.47 8.63 4.58
C ALA A 84 -17.27 8.36 3.66
N GLU A 85 -16.24 9.22 3.70
CA GLU A 85 -14.98 9.00 2.97
C GLU A 85 -14.17 7.79 3.49
N LEU A 86 -14.49 7.25 4.68
CA LEU A 86 -13.95 5.98 5.16
C LEU A 86 -14.57 4.73 4.51
N GLU A 87 -15.69 4.83 3.81
CA GLU A 87 -16.22 3.70 3.01
C GLU A 87 -15.32 3.40 1.81
N ASP A 88 -14.82 4.44 1.14
CA ASP A 88 -13.82 4.30 0.08
C ASP A 88 -12.51 3.71 0.60
N LEU A 89 -12.14 4.03 1.85
CA LEU A 89 -10.95 3.48 2.50
C LEU A 89 -11.07 1.97 2.72
N ASP A 90 -12.27 1.45 2.96
CA ASP A 90 -12.53 0.03 3.17
C ASP A 90 -12.20 -0.80 1.94
N ALA A 91 -12.66 -0.33 0.77
CA ALA A 91 -12.34 -0.94 -0.50
C ALA A 91 -10.82 -0.91 -0.76
N ALA A 92 -10.18 0.22 -0.44
CA ALA A 92 -8.74 0.38 -0.55
C ALA A 92 -7.96 -0.56 0.39
N MET A 93 -8.41 -0.74 1.63
CA MET A 93 -7.78 -1.62 2.62
C MET A 93 -8.03 -3.10 2.32
N ALA A 94 -9.20 -3.46 1.81
CA ALA A 94 -9.49 -4.81 1.35
C ALA A 94 -8.67 -5.17 0.10
N ASP A 95 -8.52 -4.23 -0.84
CA ASP A 95 -7.65 -4.38 -2.01
C ASP A 95 -6.17 -4.49 -1.60
N LEU A 96 -5.73 -3.66 -0.64
CA LEU A 96 -4.42 -3.73 -0.03
C LEU A 96 -4.13 -5.11 0.56
N ALA A 97 -5.05 -5.65 1.37
CA ALA A 97 -4.92 -6.98 1.96
C ALA A 97 -4.86 -8.09 0.90
N LYS A 98 -5.69 -8.00 -0.16
CA LYS A 98 -5.65 -8.93 -1.30
C LYS A 98 -4.29 -8.88 -2.00
N ARG A 99 -3.76 -7.69 -2.26
CA ARG A 99 -2.44 -7.49 -2.89
C ARG A 99 -1.31 -8.02 -2.03
N LEU A 100 -1.33 -7.78 -0.73
CA LEU A 100 -0.35 -8.31 0.22
C LEU A 100 -0.39 -9.84 0.29
N SER A 101 -1.59 -10.43 0.29
CA SER A 101 -1.77 -11.88 0.23
C SER A 101 -1.25 -12.47 -1.09
N LEU A 102 -1.53 -11.81 -2.22
CA LEU A 102 -0.99 -12.17 -3.53
C LEU A 102 0.55 -12.12 -3.54
N ALA A 103 1.12 -11.06 -2.97
CA ALA A 103 2.56 -10.90 -2.76
C ALA A 103 3.16 -12.04 -1.91
N LYS A 104 2.51 -12.41 -0.80
CA LYS A 104 2.93 -13.57 0.02
C LYS A 104 2.88 -14.88 -0.76
N ARG A 105 1.82 -15.10 -1.55
CA ARG A 105 1.71 -16.29 -2.43
C ARG A 105 2.81 -16.31 -3.48
N PHE A 106 3.14 -15.15 -4.03
CA PHE A 106 4.25 -14.98 -4.96
C PHE A 106 5.59 -15.40 -4.33
N MET A 107 5.82 -15.02 -3.07
CA MET A 107 7.02 -15.39 -2.30
C MET A 107 7.07 -16.87 -1.87
N LYS A 108 5.94 -17.60 -1.92
CA LYS A 108 5.85 -19.04 -1.59
C LYS A 108 6.06 -19.94 -2.81
N ARG A 109 5.73 -19.48 -4.02
CA ARG A 109 6.07 -20.20 -5.25
C ARG A 109 7.52 -19.86 -5.61
N SER A 110 8.35 -20.86 -5.89
CA SER A 110 9.67 -20.68 -6.50
C SER A 110 9.57 -20.26 -7.98
N ALA A 111 8.68 -19.33 -8.32
CA ALA A 111 8.56 -18.69 -9.63
C ALA A 111 9.65 -17.61 -9.83
N ILE A 112 10.82 -17.84 -9.24
CA ILE A 112 11.94 -16.90 -9.15
C ILE A 112 12.84 -17.03 -10.40
N ASP A 113 12.72 -18.15 -11.13
CA ASP A 113 13.57 -18.44 -12.29
C ASP A 113 12.89 -18.16 -13.64
N ASP A 114 11.56 -18.08 -13.70
CA ASP A 114 10.83 -17.75 -14.93
C ASP A 114 10.76 -16.22 -15.14
N ARG A 115 11.80 -15.67 -15.77
CA ARG A 115 11.90 -14.24 -16.10
C ARG A 115 10.74 -13.75 -16.97
N ALA A 116 10.20 -14.58 -17.87
CA ALA A 116 9.09 -14.19 -18.73
C ALA A 116 7.79 -14.02 -17.93
N PHE A 117 7.53 -14.94 -17.00
CA PHE A 117 6.43 -14.82 -16.04
C PHE A 117 6.57 -13.57 -15.16
N LEU A 118 7.77 -13.33 -14.62
CA LEU A 118 8.06 -12.14 -13.79
C LEU A 118 7.82 -10.84 -14.58
N ALA A 119 8.36 -10.74 -15.79
CA ALA A 119 8.17 -9.61 -16.68
C ALA A 119 6.69 -9.39 -17.02
N LYS A 120 5.95 -10.45 -17.31
CA LYS A 120 4.49 -10.37 -17.54
C LYS A 120 3.76 -9.79 -16.33
N ARG A 121 4.08 -10.25 -15.11
CA ARG A 121 3.44 -9.74 -13.88
C ARG A 121 3.74 -8.26 -13.63
N VAL A 122 4.97 -7.84 -13.87
CA VAL A 122 5.33 -6.41 -13.83
C VAL A 122 4.49 -5.63 -14.83
N ARG A 123 4.31 -6.13 -16.06
CA ARG A 123 3.50 -5.44 -17.07
C ARG A 123 2.02 -5.37 -16.71
N ASP A 124 1.48 -6.45 -16.18
CA ASP A 124 0.07 -6.52 -15.77
C ASP A 124 -0.23 -5.54 -14.63
N TRP A 125 0.70 -5.37 -13.67
CA TRP A 125 0.47 -4.51 -12.50
C TRP A 125 0.94 -3.06 -12.69
N GLN A 126 1.94 -2.78 -13.53
CA GLN A 126 2.46 -1.42 -13.70
C GLN A 126 1.43 -0.43 -14.26
N VAL A 127 0.37 -0.91 -14.92
CA VAL A 127 -0.72 -0.07 -15.45
C VAL A 127 -1.50 0.64 -14.34
N GLU A 128 -1.41 0.12 -13.12
CA GLU A 128 -2.09 0.67 -11.94
C GLU A 128 -1.25 1.76 -11.27
N ILE A 129 0.03 1.92 -11.64
CA ILE A 129 0.89 2.95 -11.08
C ILE A 129 0.62 4.28 -11.81
N ARG A 130 0.23 5.31 -11.05
CA ARG A 130 0.11 6.68 -11.56
C ARG A 130 1.46 7.35 -11.74
N GLN A 131 2.34 7.31 -10.72
CA GLN A 131 3.61 8.04 -10.72
C GLN A 131 4.72 7.23 -10.04
N PRO A 132 5.46 6.39 -10.78
CA PRO A 132 6.55 5.63 -10.19
C PRO A 132 7.71 6.57 -9.83
N PRO A 133 8.47 6.30 -8.75
CA PRO A 133 9.70 7.02 -8.47
C PRO A 133 10.70 6.74 -9.60
N LYS A 134 11.53 7.73 -9.95
CA LYS A 134 12.44 7.67 -11.12
C LYS A 134 13.17 6.32 -11.30
N PRO A 135 13.79 5.71 -10.25
CA PRO A 135 14.48 4.44 -10.43
C PRO A 135 13.54 3.27 -10.73
N LEU A 136 12.34 3.24 -10.13
CA LEU A 136 11.31 2.26 -10.47
C LEU A 136 10.81 2.48 -11.91
N GLY A 137 10.56 3.73 -12.30
CA GLY A 137 10.14 4.07 -13.65
C GLY A 137 11.13 3.64 -14.74
N ALA A 138 12.44 3.71 -14.46
CA ALA A 138 13.47 3.21 -15.36
C ALA A 138 13.39 1.68 -15.53
N LEU A 139 13.24 0.94 -14.42
CA LEU A 139 13.08 -0.52 -14.43
C LEU A 139 11.82 -0.94 -15.20
N LEU A 140 10.69 -0.26 -14.96
CA LEU A 140 9.43 -0.52 -15.65
C LEU A 140 9.55 -0.32 -17.17
N LYS A 141 10.23 0.76 -17.60
CA LYS A 141 10.49 1.01 -19.03
C LYS A 141 11.33 -0.08 -19.67
N MET A 142 12.33 -0.60 -18.96
CA MET A 142 13.16 -1.71 -19.47
C MET A 142 12.32 -2.98 -19.67
N VAL A 143 11.54 -3.37 -18.66
CA VAL A 143 10.67 -4.56 -18.74
C VAL A 143 9.59 -4.42 -19.82
N LYS A 144 9.11 -3.19 -20.06
CA LYS A 144 8.21 -2.91 -21.17
C LYS A 144 8.89 -3.08 -22.53
N LYS A 145 10.18 -2.76 -22.65
CA LYS A 145 10.97 -2.91 -23.87
C LYS A 145 11.55 -4.31 -24.06
N GLY A 146 11.47 -5.19 -23.06
CA GLY A 146 12.07 -6.53 -23.11
C GLY A 146 13.60 -6.52 -23.00
N THR A 147 14.20 -5.43 -22.50
CA THR A 147 15.66 -5.25 -22.43
C THR A 147 16.23 -5.53 -21.04
N GLU A 148 15.47 -6.21 -20.18
CA GLU A 148 15.89 -6.52 -18.81
C GLU A 148 17.00 -7.56 -18.73
N ALA A 149 17.16 -8.44 -19.74
CA ALA A 149 18.19 -9.46 -19.75
C ALA A 149 19.61 -8.88 -19.87
N ASP A 150 19.76 -7.81 -20.66
CA ASP A 150 21.05 -7.25 -21.06
C ASP A 150 21.53 -6.10 -20.15
N HIS A 151 20.74 -5.74 -19.15
CA HIS A 151 21.02 -4.61 -18.27
C HIS A 151 21.32 -5.07 -16.85
N PRO A 152 22.33 -4.50 -16.14
CA PRO A 152 22.67 -4.91 -14.77
C PRO A 152 21.50 -4.87 -13.78
N ALA A 153 20.58 -3.93 -13.99
CA ALA A 153 19.36 -3.79 -13.19
C ALA A 153 18.33 -4.92 -13.40
N GLY A 154 18.51 -5.77 -14.42
CA GLY A 154 17.76 -7.01 -14.64
C GLY A 154 17.91 -8.05 -13.53
N LYS A 155 18.95 -7.90 -12.67
CA LYS A 155 19.09 -8.68 -11.43
C LYS A 155 18.00 -8.36 -10.41
N LEU A 156 17.33 -7.21 -10.54
CA LEU A 156 16.22 -6.82 -9.67
C LEU A 156 14.88 -7.41 -10.15
N LEU A 157 14.80 -7.93 -11.38
CA LEU A 157 13.57 -8.49 -11.97
C LEU A 157 12.85 -9.50 -11.07
N PRO A 158 13.51 -10.44 -10.37
CA PRO A 158 12.84 -11.37 -9.47
C PRO A 158 12.00 -10.72 -8.38
N MET A 159 12.40 -9.52 -7.94
CA MET A 159 11.70 -8.80 -6.88
C MET A 159 10.97 -7.54 -7.39
N LEU A 160 11.03 -7.26 -8.70
CA LEU A 160 10.34 -6.11 -9.31
C LEU A 160 8.81 -6.18 -9.19
N PRO A 161 8.14 -7.34 -9.39
CA PRO A 161 6.70 -7.44 -9.14
C PRO A 161 6.32 -6.99 -7.72
N MET A 162 7.16 -7.28 -6.73
CA MET A 162 6.95 -6.89 -5.35
C MET A 162 7.07 -5.38 -5.14
N ALA A 163 8.07 -4.76 -5.76
CA ALA A 163 8.25 -3.31 -5.70
C ALA A 163 7.10 -2.56 -6.37
N VAL A 164 6.56 -3.10 -7.46
CA VAL A 164 5.35 -2.59 -8.14
C VAL A 164 4.15 -2.67 -7.20
N LEU A 165 3.90 -3.83 -6.59
CA LEU A 165 2.82 -3.98 -5.61
C LEU A 165 2.96 -3.01 -4.45
N PHE A 166 4.16 -2.89 -3.85
CA PHE A 166 4.38 -1.94 -2.75
C PHE A 166 4.13 -0.49 -3.16
N TRP A 167 4.45 -0.13 -4.40
CA TRP A 167 4.20 1.22 -4.89
C TRP A 167 2.72 1.48 -5.15
N ILE A 168 1.99 0.53 -5.73
CA ILE A 168 0.53 0.64 -5.89
C ILE A 168 -0.14 0.83 -4.52
N MET A 169 0.27 0.03 -3.53
CA MET A 169 -0.23 0.13 -2.16
C MET A 169 0.09 1.49 -1.53
N PHE A 170 1.28 2.03 -1.79
CA PHE A 170 1.66 3.39 -1.38
C PHE A 170 0.73 4.45 -1.99
N GLU A 171 0.45 4.39 -3.30
CA GLU A 171 -0.41 5.37 -3.99
C GLU A 171 -1.87 5.28 -3.53
N THR A 172 -2.37 4.06 -3.28
CA THR A 172 -3.71 3.82 -2.72
C THR A 172 -3.86 4.48 -1.35
N ILE A 173 -2.88 4.28 -0.45
CA ILE A 173 -2.89 4.89 0.88
C ILE A 173 -2.74 6.41 0.78
N GLU A 174 -1.88 6.90 -0.11
CA GLU A 174 -1.70 8.35 -0.32
C GLU A 174 -3.00 9.02 -0.75
N ALA A 175 -3.77 8.38 -1.64
CA ALA A 175 -5.07 8.87 -2.05
C ALA A 175 -6.08 8.89 -0.89
N GLY A 176 -6.10 7.85 -0.05
CA GLY A 176 -6.95 7.79 1.13
C GLY A 176 -6.61 8.84 2.21
N VAL A 177 -5.32 9.04 2.50
CA VAL A 177 -4.85 10.05 3.48
C VAL A 177 -5.18 11.49 3.07
N ARG A 178 -5.36 11.76 1.77
CA ARG A 178 -5.76 13.09 1.29
C ARG A 178 -7.24 13.40 1.50
N LYS A 179 -8.06 12.37 1.71
CA LYS A 179 -9.51 12.48 1.95
C LYS A 179 -9.81 12.76 3.42
N ILE A 180 -9.12 12.05 4.32
CA ILE A 180 -9.18 12.22 5.79
C ILE A 180 -8.37 13.44 6.25
#